data_AF-A0A8J2K7I6-F1
#
_entry.id   AF-A0A8J2K7I6-F1
#
_cell.length_a   1.000
_cell.length_b   1.000
_cell.length_c   1.000
_cell.angle_alpha   90.00
_cell.angle_beta   90.00
_cell.angle_gamma   90.00
#
_symmetry.space_group_name_H-M   'P 1'
#
loop_
_entity.id
_entity.type
_entity.pdbx_description
1 polymer ?
#
loop_
_entity_poly.entity_id
_entity_poly.type
_entity_poly.pdbx_seq_one_letter_code
_entity_poly.pdbx_strand_id
1 'polypeptide(L)'
;FSTNENFISFGRRVNTYSAYVKPVEGSYKEKLDVRRYSVVSKILFEKNIAVGVLYHRHGIPRVAMARKEIILSAGAYVSPILLIKSGIGSQQDLDAAKVT
;
A
#
# COMPACT_ATOMS: atom_id res chain seq x y z
N PHE A 1 17.80 -24.18 -0.66
CA PHE A 1 17.74 -22.94 0.12
C PHE A 1 17.57 -21.77 -0.84
N SER A 2 16.56 -20.93 -0.63
CA SER A 2 16.12 -19.90 -1.59
C SER A 2 17.22 -18.89 -1.90
N THR A 3 17.40 -18.53 -3.17
CA THR A 3 18.40 -17.59 -3.69
C THR A 3 18.22 -16.13 -3.23
N ASN A 4 17.24 -15.84 -2.38
CA ASN A 4 16.82 -14.47 -2.01
C ASN A 4 17.48 -13.90 -0.74
N GLU A 5 18.38 -14.63 -0.08
CA GLU A 5 19.04 -14.16 1.16
C GLU A 5 20.27 -13.27 0.91
N ASN A 6 20.65 -13.06 -0.35
CA ASN A 6 21.79 -12.22 -0.71
C ASN A 6 21.36 -10.79 -1.04
N PHE A 7 21.77 -9.83 -0.20
CA PHE A 7 21.54 -8.39 -0.42
C PHE A 7 22.36 -7.81 -1.59
N ILE A 8 23.29 -8.59 -2.15
CA ILE A 8 24.12 -8.27 -3.31
C ILE A 8 24.09 -9.47 -4.28
N SER A 9 23.82 -9.21 -5.56
CA SER A 9 23.86 -10.22 -6.63
C SER A 9 24.62 -9.65 -7.83
N PHE A 10 25.65 -10.36 -8.31
CA PHE A 10 26.55 -9.91 -9.38
C PHE A 10 27.11 -8.48 -9.17
N GLY A 11 27.51 -8.16 -7.94
CA GLY A 11 28.02 -6.82 -7.59
C GLY A 11 26.97 -5.70 -7.60
N ARG A 12 25.67 -6.03 -7.70
CA ARG A 12 24.56 -5.07 -7.67
C ARG A 12 23.74 -5.23 -6.40
N ARG A 13 23.29 -4.09 -5.85
CA ARG A 13 22.32 -4.07 -4.74
C ARG A 13 21.04 -4.78 -5.14
N VAL A 14 20.59 -5.70 -4.28
CA VAL A 14 19.28 -6.32 -4.36
C VAL A 14 18.34 -5.58 -3.42
N ASN A 15 17.20 -5.12 -3.94
CA ASN A 15 16.14 -4.50 -3.13
C ASN A 15 14.91 -5.41 -3.08
N THR A 16 13.99 -5.13 -2.15
CA THR A 16 12.79 -5.94 -1.90
C THR A 16 11.95 -6.14 -3.16
N TYR A 17 11.77 -5.11 -3.99
CA TYR A 17 11.05 -5.25 -5.26
C TYR A 17 11.74 -6.24 -6.21
N SER A 18 13.06 -6.13 -6.37
CA SER A 18 13.82 -7.00 -7.29
C SER A 18 13.87 -8.44 -6.81
N ALA A 19 13.90 -8.67 -5.49
CA ALA A 19 13.93 -10.01 -4.91
C ALA A 19 12.56 -10.71 -4.94
N TYR A 20 11.47 -9.99 -4.63
CA TYR A 20 10.17 -10.63 -4.37
C TYR A 20 9.08 -10.33 -5.39
N VAL A 21 9.06 -9.12 -5.98
CA VAL A 21 7.95 -8.68 -6.85
C VAL A 21 8.30 -8.86 -8.32
N LYS A 22 9.46 -8.34 -8.75
CA LYS A 22 9.91 -8.38 -10.15
C LYS A 22 9.90 -9.78 -10.78
N PRO A 23 10.32 -10.86 -10.09
CA PRO A 23 10.35 -12.20 -10.69
C PRO A 23 8.95 -12.77 -10.99
N VAL A 24 7.93 -12.35 -10.23
CA VAL A 24 6.56 -12.86 -10.36
C VAL A 24 5.64 -11.91 -11.13
N GLU A 25 5.92 -10.60 -11.14
CA GLU A 25 5.10 -9.59 -11.84
C GLU A 25 4.91 -9.92 -13.33
N GLY A 26 5.95 -10.45 -14.00
CA GLY A 26 5.87 -10.82 -15.42
C GLY A 26 5.08 -12.10 -15.71
N SER A 27 5.24 -13.11 -14.86
CA SER A 27 4.71 -14.47 -15.07
C SER A 27 3.34 -14.70 -14.42
N TYR A 28 2.94 -13.85 -13.48
CA TYR A 28 1.72 -13.98 -12.66
C TYR A 28 0.80 -12.74 -12.78
N LYS A 29 0.76 -12.11 -13.96
CA LYS A 29 0.01 -10.86 -14.21
C LYS A 29 -1.48 -10.91 -13.83
N GLU A 30 -2.11 -12.08 -13.91
CA GLU A 30 -3.52 -12.25 -13.54
C GLU A 30 -3.75 -12.28 -12.02
N LYS A 31 -2.72 -12.61 -11.24
CA LYS A 31 -2.80 -12.74 -9.77
C LYS A 31 -2.16 -11.58 -9.02
N LEU A 32 -1.28 -10.82 -9.67
CA LEU A 32 -0.59 -9.67 -9.08
C LEU A 32 -0.59 -8.48 -10.05
N ASP A 33 -1.23 -7.39 -9.61
CA ASP A 33 -1.23 -6.10 -10.30
C ASP A 33 -0.43 -5.08 -9.49
N VAL A 34 0.65 -4.56 -10.08
CA VAL A 34 1.55 -3.57 -9.46
C VAL A 34 1.32 -2.21 -10.08
N ARG A 35 0.69 -1.30 -9.33
CA ARG A 35 0.38 0.06 -9.81
C ARG A 35 1.37 1.09 -9.27
N ARG A 36 2.42 1.37 -10.05
CA ARG A 36 3.35 2.47 -9.78
C ARG A 36 2.65 3.84 -9.88
N TYR A 37 3.27 4.85 -9.25
CA TYR A 37 2.80 6.25 -9.22
C TYR A 37 1.38 6.42 -8.66
N SER A 38 1.02 5.55 -7.70
CA SER A 38 -0.32 5.49 -7.10
C SER A 38 -0.22 5.87 -5.63
N VAL A 39 -0.53 7.12 -5.30
CA VAL A 39 -0.47 7.63 -3.94
C VAL A 39 -1.82 7.45 -3.27
N VAL A 40 -1.89 6.57 -2.26
CA VAL A 40 -3.11 6.32 -1.49
C VAL A 40 -3.39 7.52 -0.58
N SER A 41 -4.64 8.00 -0.60
CA SER A 41 -5.07 9.16 0.20
C SER A 41 -6.04 8.80 1.32
N LYS A 42 -6.82 7.73 1.17
CA LYS A 42 -7.82 7.30 2.17
C LYS A 42 -8.17 5.81 2.02
N ILE A 43 -8.40 5.13 3.14
CA ILE A 43 -9.03 3.80 3.19
C ILE A 43 -10.54 3.99 3.28
N LEU A 44 -11.28 3.22 2.49
CA LEU A 44 -12.74 3.24 2.43
C LEU A 44 -13.30 2.17 3.35
N PHE A 45 -14.29 2.54 4.16
CA PHE A 45 -14.93 1.67 5.13
C PHE A 45 -16.42 1.54 4.88
N GLU A 46 -16.94 0.34 5.09
CA GLU A 46 -18.35 0.08 5.33
C GLU A 46 -18.49 -0.41 6.77
N LYS A 47 -19.07 0.44 7.64
CA LYS A 47 -19.06 0.24 9.09
C LYS A 47 -17.62 0.04 9.59
N ASN A 48 -17.29 -1.13 10.12
CA ASN A 48 -15.96 -1.48 10.64
C ASN A 48 -15.14 -2.34 9.67
N ILE A 49 -15.55 -2.48 8.41
CA ILE A 49 -14.87 -3.31 7.41
C ILE A 49 -14.21 -2.41 6.37
N ALA A 50 -12.90 -2.59 6.16
CA ALA A 50 -12.17 -1.89 5.12
C ALA A 50 -12.46 -2.54 3.75
N VAL A 51 -13.10 -1.79 2.84
CA VAL A 51 -13.61 -2.32 1.56
C VAL A 51 -12.85 -1.82 0.34
N GLY A 52 -12.03 -0.78 0.49
CA GLY A 52 -11.20 -0.30 -0.62
C GLY A 52 -10.25 0.81 -0.24
N VAL A 53 -9.53 1.33 -1.22
CA VAL A 53 -8.64 2.48 -1.09
C VAL A 53 -8.91 3.50 -2.19
N LEU A 54 -8.95 4.77 -1.81
CA LEU A 54 -8.89 5.91 -2.72
C LEU A 54 -7.42 6.28 -2.92
N TYR A 55 -6.99 6.35 -4.18
CA TYR A 55 -5.63 6.71 -4.53
C TYR A 55 -5.59 7.60 -5.77
N HIS A 56 -4.52 8.37 -5.92
CA HIS A 56 -4.27 9.20 -7.09
C HIS A 56 -3.18 8.56 -7.93
N ARG A 57 -3.48 8.28 -9.20
CA ARG A 57 -2.49 7.79 -10.15
C ARG A 57 -2.31 8.79 -11.26
N HIS A 58 -1.09 9.35 -11.35
CA HIS A 58 -0.79 10.47 -12.25
C HIS A 58 -1.75 11.66 -12.04
N GLY A 59 -2.06 11.98 -10.78
CA GLY A 59 -2.97 13.06 -10.41
C GLY A 59 -4.46 12.74 -10.55
N ILE A 60 -4.83 11.63 -11.18
CA ILE A 60 -6.23 11.25 -11.41
C ILE A 60 -6.71 10.37 -10.24
N PRO A 61 -7.83 10.73 -9.57
CA PRO A 61 -8.39 9.91 -8.49
C PRO A 61 -8.93 8.58 -9.04
N ARG A 62 -8.67 7.51 -8.30
CA ARG A 62 -9.04 6.13 -8.63
C ARG A 62 -9.40 5.39 -7.35
N VAL A 63 -10.24 4.37 -7.47
CA VAL A 63 -10.60 3.47 -6.37
C VAL A 63 -10.14 2.06 -6.68
N ALA A 64 -9.59 1.37 -5.68
CA ALA A 64 -9.33 -0.07 -5.72
C ALA A 64 -10.11 -0.73 -4.59
N MET A 65 -11.02 -1.63 -4.94
CA MET A 65 -11.84 -2.37 -3.98
C MET A 65 -11.12 -3.66 -3.55
N ALA A 66 -11.28 -4.03 -2.28
CA ALA A 66 -10.72 -5.23 -1.69
C ALA A 66 -11.87 -6.15 -1.23
N ARG A 67 -11.82 -7.42 -1.65
CA ARG A 67 -12.83 -8.43 -1.27
C ARG A 67 -12.53 -9.14 0.05
N LYS A 68 -11.30 -9.06 0.53
CA LYS A 68 -10.83 -9.81 1.71
C LYS A 68 -10.16 -8.87 2.70
N GLU A 69 -9.01 -8.32 2.31
CA GLU A 69 -8.14 -7.61 3.24
C GLU A 69 -7.47 -6.42 2.57
N ILE A 70 -7.10 -5.44 3.40
CA ILE A 70 -6.24 -4.30 3.04
C ILE A 70 -5.06 -4.32 4.00
N ILE A 71 -3.86 -4.47 3.45
CA ILE A 71 -2.61 -4.51 4.22
C ILE A 71 -1.90 -3.18 4.04
N LEU A 72 -1.60 -2.50 5.14
CA LEU A 72 -0.91 -1.22 5.13
C LEU A 72 0.60 -1.42 5.35
N SER A 73 1.39 -1.06 4.35
CA SER A 73 2.86 -1.15 4.39
C SER A 73 3.53 0.13 3.88
N ALA A 74 2.94 1.30 4.20
CA ALA A 74 3.43 2.61 3.75
C ALA A 74 4.64 3.14 4.57
N GLY A 75 5.17 2.33 5.50
CA GLY A 75 6.26 2.71 6.38
C GLY A 75 5.81 3.45 7.66
N ALA A 76 6.73 3.62 8.61
CA ALA A 76 6.43 4.10 9.96
C ALA A 76 5.83 5.52 10.01
N TYR A 77 6.10 6.36 9.01
CA TYR A 77 5.62 7.73 8.96
C TYR A 77 4.28 7.87 8.23
N VAL A 78 4.15 7.28 7.04
CA VAL A 78 2.97 7.47 6.18
C VAL A 78 1.79 6.60 6.65
N SER A 79 2.05 5.40 7.19
CA SER A 79 1.00 4.52 7.69
C SER A 79 0.10 5.17 8.75
N PRO A 80 0.61 5.74 9.87
CA PRO A 80 -0.24 6.37 10.88
C PRO A 80 -0.99 7.59 10.32
N ILE A 81 -0.36 8.40 9.47
CA ILE A 81 -1.01 9.54 8.81
C ILE A 81 -2.19 9.07 7.95
N LEU A 82 -2.03 7.97 7.20
CA LEU A 82 -3.10 7.43 6.39
C LEU A 82 -4.26 6.88 7.23
N LEU A 83 -3.95 6.24 8.37
CA LEU A 83 -4.99 5.78 9.31
C LEU A 83 -5.82 6.94 9.83
N ILE A 84 -5.18 8.02 10.29
CA ILE A 84 -5.85 9.23 10.77
C ILE A 84 -6.72 9.84 9.67
N LYS A 85 -6.19 9.98 8.44
CA LYS A 85 -6.95 10.45 7.27
C LYS A 85 -8.15 9.58 6.91
N SER A 86 -8.14 8.33 7.37
CA SER A 86 -9.19 7.35 7.14
C SER A 86 -10.16 7.19 8.31
N GLY A 87 -10.05 8.02 9.36
CA GLY A 87 -10.93 7.96 10.53
C GLY A 87 -10.44 7.02 11.64
N ILE A 88 -9.18 6.57 11.59
CA ILE A 88 -8.58 5.70 12.60
C ILE A 88 -7.46 6.47 13.32
N GLY A 89 -7.73 6.88 14.55
CA GLY A 89 -6.79 7.63 15.39
C GLY A 89 -7.40 7.96 16.73
N SER A 90 -6.64 8.68 17.57
CA SER A 90 -7.24 9.28 18.76
C SER A 90 -8.21 10.39 18.33
N GLN A 91 -9.22 10.71 19.17
CA GLN A 91 -10.15 11.80 18.87
C GLN A 91 -9.40 13.13 18.61
N GLN A 92 -8.35 13.39 19.38
CA GLN A 92 -7.50 14.59 19.25
C GLN A 92 -6.85 14.67 17.86
N ASP A 93 -6.31 13.56 17.37
CA ASP A 93 -5.67 13.50 16.04
C ASP A 93 -6.69 13.66 14.91
N LEU A 94 -7.87 13.06 15.06
CA LEU A 94 -8.95 13.14 14.07
C LEU A 94 -9.51 14.56 13.99
N ASP A 95 -9.75 15.21 15.13
CA ASP A 95 -10.22 16.60 15.20
C ASP A 95 -9.20 17.56 14.56
N ALA A 96 -7.91 17.39 14.86
CA ALA A 96 -6.83 18.16 14.26
C ALA A 96 -6.75 17.97 12.73
N ALA A 97 -6.99 16.74 12.26
CA ALA A 97 -7.03 16.41 10.84
C ALA A 97 -8.36 16.78 10.15
N LYS A 98 -9.38 17.23 10.92
CA LYS A 98 -10.75 17.50 10.46
C LYS A 98 -11.39 16.29 9.78
N VAL A 99 -11.14 15.11 10.35
CA VAL A 99 -11.68 13.83 9.89
C VAL A 99 -12.72 13.36 10.90
N THR A 100 -13.88 12.94 10.40
CA THR A 100 -14.96 12.35 11.21
C THR A 100 -14.74 10.86 11.40
#